data_AF-A0A6A4EHG9-F1
#
_entry.id   AF-A0A6A4EHG9-F1
#
_cell.length_a   1.000
_cell.length_b   1.000
_cell.length_c   1.000
_cell.angle_alpha   90.00
_cell.angle_beta   90.00
_cell.angle_gamma   90.00
#
_symmetry.space_group_name_H-M   'P 1'
#
loop_
_entity.id
_entity.type
_entity.pdbx_description
1 polymer ?
#
loop_
_entity_poly.entity_id
_entity_poly.type
_entity_poly.pdbx_seq_one_letter_code
_entity_poly.pdbx_strand_id
1 'polypeptide(L)'
;MLEQYHETHHEEMLTADVTPRAQLRKSMTHNTRIGLLFNANTDTDCGRRMLGRLMDDVKRLHFDGIHTLHFVFNSQRIAQIYAGTAFRLNGTWIVLEDST
;
A
#
# COMPACT_ATOMS: atom_id res chain seq x y z
N MET A 1 -5.97 28.22 28.78
CA MET A 1 -6.77 27.26 28.00
C MET A 1 -5.79 26.54 27.09
N LEU A 2 -5.56 25.25 27.30
CA LEU A 2 -4.79 24.42 26.38
C LEU A 2 -5.80 23.75 25.47
N GLU A 3 -5.93 24.27 24.25
CA GLU A 3 -6.71 23.62 23.19
C GLU A 3 -6.05 22.28 22.91
N GLN A 4 -6.65 21.23 23.46
CA GLN A 4 -6.32 19.86 23.12
C GLN A 4 -6.75 19.64 21.67
N TYR A 5 -5.87 19.93 20.72
CA TYR A 5 -5.92 19.39 19.37
C TYR A 5 -5.75 17.87 19.48
N HIS A 6 -6.81 17.15 19.85
CA HIS A 6 -6.99 15.78 19.42
C HIS A 6 -7.37 15.87 17.95
N GLU A 7 -6.38 16.14 17.11
CA GLU A 7 -6.50 15.78 15.71
C GLU A 7 -6.64 14.26 15.74
N THR A 8 -7.88 13.78 15.61
CA THR A 8 -8.19 12.36 15.49
C THR A 8 -7.38 11.86 14.30
N HIS A 9 -6.21 11.27 14.55
CA HIS A 9 -5.41 10.65 13.51
C HIS A 9 -6.23 9.50 12.95
N HIS A 10 -7.01 9.79 11.90
CA HIS A 10 -7.82 8.81 11.21
C HIS A 10 -6.88 8.05 10.27
N GLU A 11 -6.28 6.99 10.80
CA GLU A 11 -5.51 6.05 10.01
C GLU A 11 -6.49 5.27 9.15
N GLU A 12 -6.37 5.44 7.83
CA GLU A 12 -7.24 4.78 6.86
C GLU A 12 -6.46 3.67 6.20
N MET A 13 -7.11 2.55 5.98
CA MET A 13 -6.48 1.34 5.47
C MET A 13 -7.11 0.95 4.13
N LEU A 14 -6.27 0.71 3.15
CA LEU A 14 -6.64 -0.01 1.94
C LEU A 14 -6.04 -1.40 1.98
N THR A 15 -6.82 -2.39 1.58
CA THR A 15 -6.38 -3.78 1.44
C THR A 15 -6.24 -4.12 -0.01
N ALA A 16 -5.33 -5.04 -0.32
CA ALA A 16 -5.22 -5.62 -1.64
C ALA A 16 -5.13 -7.12 -1.51
N ASP A 17 -5.99 -7.83 -2.25
CA ASP A 17 -5.91 -9.28 -2.35
C ASP A 17 -4.68 -9.67 -3.18
N VAL A 18 -3.84 -10.50 -2.56
CA VAL A 18 -2.61 -11.02 -3.09
C VAL A 18 -2.84 -12.47 -3.42
N THR A 19 -2.94 -12.76 -4.71
CA THR A 19 -3.01 -14.15 -5.16
C THR A 19 -1.76 -14.95 -4.74
N PRO A 20 -1.89 -16.26 -4.45
CA PRO A 20 -0.75 -17.11 -4.09
C PRO A 20 0.38 -17.13 -5.13
N ARG A 21 0.05 -16.81 -6.39
CA ARG A 21 1.01 -16.67 -7.50
C ARG A 21 2.00 -15.53 -7.31
N ALA A 22 1.67 -14.50 -6.52
CA ALA A 22 2.59 -13.42 -6.19
C ALA A 22 3.77 -13.90 -5.31
N GLN A 23 3.70 -15.10 -4.73
CA GLN A 23 4.74 -15.72 -3.90
C GLN A 23 5.26 -14.81 -2.76
N LEU A 24 4.41 -13.92 -2.24
CA LEU A 24 4.71 -13.15 -1.04
C LEU A 24 4.80 -14.10 0.16
N ARG A 25 5.96 -14.12 0.83
CA ARG A 25 6.14 -14.93 2.04
C ARG A 25 6.04 -14.06 3.29
N LYS A 26 5.45 -14.61 4.36
CA LYS A 26 5.43 -13.97 5.69
C LYS A 26 6.84 -13.71 6.25
N SER A 27 7.81 -14.57 5.89
CA SER A 27 9.22 -14.43 6.28
C SER A 27 10.00 -13.35 5.52
N MET A 28 9.44 -12.77 4.44
CA MET A 28 10.11 -11.68 3.74
C MET A 28 10.18 -10.43 4.60
N THR A 29 11.31 -9.73 4.52
CA THR A 29 11.46 -8.43 5.18
C THR A 29 10.54 -7.40 4.53
N HIS A 30 10.17 -6.38 5.30
CA HIS A 30 9.37 -5.25 4.83
C HIS A 30 10.00 -4.60 3.58
N ASN A 31 11.33 -4.37 3.60
CA ASN A 31 12.07 -3.79 2.49
C ASN A 31 12.04 -4.66 1.23
N THR A 32 12.08 -5.99 1.38
CA THR A 32 11.95 -6.91 0.25
C THR A 32 10.57 -6.79 -0.41
N ARG A 33 9.49 -6.69 0.38
CA ARG A 33 8.13 -6.53 -0.16
C ARG A 33 7.97 -5.21 -0.92
N ILE A 34 8.48 -4.13 -0.34
CA ILE A 34 8.51 -2.81 -1.00
C ILE A 34 9.33 -2.89 -2.29
N GLY A 35 10.51 -3.50 -2.27
CA GLY A 35 11.36 -3.63 -3.45
C GLY A 35 10.69 -4.42 -4.57
N LEU A 36 9.92 -5.46 -4.26
CA LEU A 36 9.13 -6.21 -5.25
C LEU A 36 8.03 -5.36 -5.88
N LEU A 37 7.29 -4.60 -5.07
CA LEU A 37 6.30 -3.65 -5.57
C LEU A 37 6.96 -2.56 -6.42
N PHE A 38 8.12 -2.05 -5.99
CA PHE A 38 8.88 -1.03 -6.67
C PHE A 38 9.38 -1.47 -8.03
N ASN A 39 10.10 -2.58 -8.09
CA ASN A 39 10.64 -3.09 -9.34
C ASN A 39 9.55 -3.49 -10.34
N ALA A 40 8.38 -3.94 -9.87
CA ALA A 40 7.29 -4.37 -10.75
C ALA A 40 6.53 -3.21 -11.42
N ASN A 41 6.58 -2.00 -10.88
CA ASN A 41 5.79 -0.84 -11.35
C ASN A 41 6.64 0.33 -11.86
N THR A 42 7.97 0.27 -11.78
CA THR A 42 8.86 1.39 -12.13
C THR A 42 9.48 1.28 -13.53
N ASP A 43 8.95 0.40 -14.38
CA ASP A 43 9.36 0.23 -15.78
C ASP A 43 9.14 1.52 -16.62
N THR A 44 8.14 2.32 -16.23
CA THR A 44 7.86 3.62 -16.87
C THR A 44 8.12 4.78 -15.91
N ASP A 45 8.45 5.94 -16.47
CA ASP A 45 8.66 7.17 -15.69
C ASP A 45 7.39 7.58 -14.92
N CYS A 46 6.22 7.39 -15.54
CA CYS A 46 4.92 7.59 -14.90
C CYS A 46 4.74 6.67 -13.68
N GLY A 47 5.00 5.36 -13.84
CA GLY A 47 4.90 4.38 -12.75
C GLY A 47 5.88 4.66 -11.61
N ARG A 48 7.11 5.11 -11.94
CA ARG A 48 8.08 5.53 -10.93
C ARG A 48 7.60 6.73 -10.12
N ARG A 49 7.02 7.76 -10.75
CA ARG A 49 6.46 8.92 -10.03
C ARG A 49 5.25 8.54 -9.19
N MET A 50 4.33 7.75 -9.75
CA MET A 50 3.13 7.28 -9.04
C MET A 50 3.50 6.49 -7.79
N LEU A 51 4.44 5.55 -7.92
CA LEU A 51 4.86 4.74 -6.80
C LEU A 51 5.73 5.53 -5.80
N GLY A 52 6.56 6.45 -6.26
CA GLY A 52 7.29 7.36 -5.37
C GLY A 52 6.34 8.16 -4.49
N ARG A 53 5.24 8.66 -5.05
CA ARG A 53 4.19 9.36 -4.29
C ARG A 53 3.45 8.42 -3.35
N LEU A 54 3.07 7.23 -3.80
CA LEU A 54 2.44 6.22 -2.94
C LEU A 54 3.32 5.91 -1.72
N MET A 55 4.63 5.72 -1.92
CA MET A 55 5.56 5.40 -0.83
C MET A 55 5.77 6.56 0.16
N ASP A 56 5.58 7.81 -0.28
CA ASP A 56 5.60 8.99 0.58
C ASP A 56 4.29 9.14 1.39
N ASP A 57 3.15 8.82 0.76
CA ASP A 57 1.81 8.89 1.34
C ASP A 57 1.49 7.72 2.30
N VAL A 58 2.06 6.53 2.05
CA VAL A 58 1.82 5.32 2.87
C VAL A 58 2.64 5.41 4.16
N LYS A 59 1.92 5.43 5.28
CA LYS A 59 2.50 5.38 6.63
C LYS A 59 3.07 3.99 6.95
N ARG A 60 2.34 2.94 6.59
CA ARG A 60 2.71 1.54 6.91
C ARG A 60 2.21 0.58 5.84
N LEU A 61 3.11 -0.30 5.40
CA LEU A 61 2.80 -1.42 4.52
C LEU A 61 3.02 -2.75 5.24
N HIS A 62 2.00 -3.61 5.34
CA HIS A 62 2.14 -4.91 6.00
C HIS A 62 1.38 -6.02 5.27
N PHE A 63 1.96 -7.22 5.23
CA PHE A 63 1.32 -8.40 4.66
C PHE A 63 0.92 -9.34 5.80
N ASP A 64 -0.35 -9.69 5.91
CA ASP A 64 -0.90 -10.53 6.98
C ASP A 64 -0.20 -11.92 7.06
N GLY A 65 0.28 -12.38 5.90
CA GLY A 65 0.96 -13.67 5.75
C GLY A 65 0.14 -14.71 5.01
N ILE A 66 -1.13 -14.41 4.72
CA ILE A 66 -2.03 -15.29 3.99
C ILE A 66 -2.23 -14.78 2.55
N HIS A 67 -3.11 -13.78 2.36
CA HIS A 67 -3.41 -13.23 1.04
C HIS A 67 -3.70 -11.71 1.07
N THR A 68 -3.48 -11.01 2.18
CA THR A 68 -3.85 -9.59 2.27
C THR A 68 -2.65 -8.69 2.48
N LEU A 69 -2.50 -7.69 1.62
CA LEU A 69 -1.55 -6.59 1.78
C LEU A 69 -2.29 -5.35 2.27
N HIS A 70 -1.85 -4.76 3.37
CA HIS A 70 -2.45 -3.61 4.02
C HIS A 70 -1.60 -2.37 3.78
N PHE A 71 -2.23 -1.32 3.25
CA PHE A 71 -1.67 0.00 3.04
C PHE A 71 -2.36 0.96 4.02
N VAL A 72 -1.62 1.46 5.00
CA VAL A 72 -2.12 2.41 5.99
C VAL A 72 -1.69 3.81 5.59
N PHE A 73 -2.65 4.72 5.53
CA PHE A 73 -2.49 6.14 5.22
C PHE A 73 -2.85 6.97 6.44
N ASN A 74 -2.23 8.14 6.59
CA ASN A 74 -2.59 9.09 7.65
C ASN A 74 -3.83 9.95 7.30
N SER A 75 -4.41 9.75 6.11
CA SER A 75 -5.52 10.58 5.62
C SER A 75 -6.45 9.80 4.70
N GLN A 76 -7.75 9.85 5.00
CA GLN A 76 -8.80 9.29 4.15
C GLN A 76 -8.79 9.87 2.76
N ARG A 77 -8.61 11.18 2.65
CA ARG A 77 -8.55 11.86 1.35
C ARG A 77 -7.44 11.29 0.48
N ILE A 78 -6.29 10.98 1.07
CA ILE A 78 -5.16 10.40 0.35
C ILE A 78 -5.43 8.93 0.00
N ALA A 79 -5.96 8.14 0.93
CA ALA A 79 -6.36 6.75 0.65
C ALA A 79 -7.32 6.67 -0.55
N GLN A 80 -8.36 7.52 -0.59
CA GLN A 80 -9.34 7.54 -1.68
C GLN A 80 -8.75 7.85 -3.07
N ILE A 81 -7.57 8.48 -3.16
CA ILE A 81 -6.86 8.68 -4.45
C ILE A 81 -6.36 7.34 -5.01
N TYR A 82 -5.98 6.43 -4.11
CA TYR A 82 -5.39 5.14 -4.46
C TYR A 82 -6.41 3.99 -4.50
N ALA A 83 -7.61 4.18 -3.93
CA ALA A 83 -8.70 3.23 -4.03
C ALA A 83 -9.05 2.92 -5.50
N GLY A 84 -9.19 1.64 -5.83
CA GLY A 84 -9.40 1.13 -7.19
C GLY A 84 -8.15 1.11 -8.08
N THR A 85 -7.00 1.57 -7.58
CA THR A 85 -5.74 1.53 -8.35
C THR A 85 -5.16 0.12 -8.34
N ALA A 86 -4.77 -0.37 -9.52
CA ALA A 86 -4.09 -1.66 -9.67
C ALA A 86 -2.57 -1.49 -9.68
N PHE A 87 -1.87 -2.33 -8.93
CA PHE A 87 -0.41 -2.43 -8.94
C PHE A 87 0.03 -3.82 -9.35
N ARG A 88 1.18 -3.88 -9.99
CA ARG A 88 1.83 -5.14 -10.32
C ARG A 88 2.65 -5.63 -9.14
N LEU A 89 2.55 -6.91 -8.85
CA LEU A 89 3.32 -7.57 -7.80
C LEU A 89 3.72 -8.96 -8.25
N ASN A 90 5.02 -9.15 -8.45
CA ASN A 90 5.64 -10.43 -8.86
C ASN A 90 4.87 -11.15 -9.98
N GLY A 91 4.50 -10.41 -11.03
CA GLY A 91 3.79 -10.95 -12.21
C GLY A 91 2.27 -11.02 -12.09
N THR A 92 1.68 -10.68 -10.94
CA THR A 92 0.23 -10.60 -10.72
C THR A 92 -0.23 -9.15 -10.54
N TRP A 93 -1.54 -8.91 -10.67
CA TRP A 93 -2.15 -7.61 -10.38
C TRP A 93 -2.84 -7.68 -9.03
N ILE A 94 -2.64 -6.65 -8.22
CA ILE A 94 -3.36 -6.42 -6.97
C ILE A 94 -4.12 -5.11 -7.12
N VAL A 95 -5.32 -5.02 -6.55
CA VAL A 95 -6.13 -3.79 -6.57
C VAL A 95 -6.27 -3.31 -5.13
N LEU A 96 -6.09 -2.01 -4.90
CA LEU A 96 -6.31 -1.43 -3.59
C LEU A 96 -7.81 -1.17 -3.42
N GLU A 97 -8.40 -1.81 -2.41
CA GLU A 97 -9.81 -1.74 -2.06
C GLU A 97 -9.94 -1.20 -0.64
N ASP A 98 -11.08 -0.58 -0.36
CA ASP A 98 -11.39 -0.11 0.99
C ASP A 98 -11.57 -1.31 1.92
N SER A 99 -10.97 -1.24 3.11
CA SER A 99 -11.20 -2.27 4.14
C SER A 99 -12.52 -1.96 4.87
N THR A 100 -13.65 -2.36 4.27
CA THR A 100 -14.98 -2.35 4.92
C THR A 100 -15.03 -3.24 6.15
#